data_AF-X6Q1I1-F1
#
_entry.id   AF-X6Q1I1-F1
#
_cell.length_a   1.000
_cell.length_b   1.000
_cell.length_c   1.000
_cell.angle_alpha   90.00
_cell.angle_beta   90.00
_cell.angle_gamma   90.00
#
_symmetry.space_group_name_H-M   'P 1'
#
loop_
_entity.id
_entity.type
_entity.pdbx_description
1 polymer ?
#
loop_
_entity_poly.entity_id
_entity_poly.type
_entity_poly.pdbx_seq_one_letter_code
_entity_poly.pdbx_strand_id
1 'polypeptide(L)'
;MVNNKEQGTYEDTLNKSEATFLKYKKPFIIAIVAIVVVVAGFILYKNYISAPREAEASTELAKSQTLFNSQQYDQALAGFQKVQSDYSSTDAGNLANLYVALCYAHQAKPNWAKALENAEKFSTSDDEMISPASQMALGDIYANNNQNDKAVECFKKAAKMANSEAADNTNLTIAPLALRKAGILLESEGKKAEALEIYKDIKKTYVNSPIYQDIDKYIERASN
;
A
#
# COMPACT_ATOMS: atom_id res chain seq x y z
N MET A 1 -65.74 33.20 -17.45
CA MET A 1 -65.17 32.85 -16.13
C MET A 1 -63.99 31.93 -16.36
N VAL A 2 -62.77 32.48 -16.46
CA VAL A 2 -61.54 31.70 -16.72
C VAL A 2 -60.38 32.33 -15.94
N ASN A 3 -59.61 31.48 -15.25
CA ASN A 3 -58.22 31.62 -14.79
C ASN A 3 -57.73 32.54 -13.66
N ASN A 4 -58.53 32.83 -12.63
CA ASN A 4 -57.97 33.48 -11.42
C ASN A 4 -57.30 32.52 -10.40
N LYS A 5 -57.50 31.20 -10.50
CA LYS A 5 -56.89 30.24 -9.54
C LYS A 5 -55.46 29.82 -9.90
N GLU A 6 -55.12 29.77 -11.19
CA GLU A 6 -53.77 29.37 -11.61
C GLU A 6 -52.75 30.50 -11.36
N GLN A 7 -53.08 31.77 -11.66
CA GLN A 7 -52.19 32.92 -11.45
C GLN A 7 -51.74 33.11 -9.99
N GLY A 8 -52.65 32.98 -9.03
CA GLY A 8 -52.30 33.11 -7.60
C GLY A 8 -51.36 32.01 -7.10
N THR A 9 -51.39 30.83 -7.72
CA THR A 9 -50.53 29.69 -7.33
C THR A 9 -49.11 29.85 -7.87
N TYR A 10 -48.95 30.44 -9.06
CA TYR A 10 -47.63 30.77 -9.64
C TYR A 10 -46.97 31.96 -8.95
N GLU A 11 -47.72 33.02 -8.65
CA GLU A 11 -47.16 34.20 -7.96
C GLU A 11 -46.76 33.91 -6.51
N ASP A 12 -47.51 33.06 -5.78
CA ASP A 12 -47.14 32.66 -4.42
C ASP A 12 -45.93 31.71 -4.37
N THR A 13 -45.75 30.87 -5.39
CA THR A 13 -44.59 29.97 -5.49
C THR A 13 -43.32 30.73 -5.93
N LEU A 14 -43.44 31.69 -6.85
CA LEU A 14 -42.39 32.66 -7.18
C LEU A 14 -42.01 33.52 -5.97
N ASN A 15 -42.97 34.14 -5.27
CA ASN A 15 -42.67 34.96 -4.09
C ASN A 15 -42.03 34.16 -2.94
N LYS A 16 -42.46 32.91 -2.71
CA LYS A 16 -41.83 32.05 -1.68
C LYS A 16 -40.44 31.59 -2.08
N SER A 17 -40.19 31.29 -3.36
CA SER A 17 -38.85 30.92 -3.85
C SER A 17 -37.90 32.13 -3.85
N GLU A 18 -38.36 33.32 -4.22
CA GLU A 18 -37.60 34.57 -4.15
C GLU A 18 -37.31 34.98 -2.70
N ALA A 19 -38.29 34.94 -1.80
CA ALA A 19 -38.10 35.27 -0.38
C ALA A 19 -37.18 34.25 0.34
N THR A 20 -37.24 32.97 -0.01
CA THR A 20 -36.35 31.94 0.52
C THR A 20 -34.93 32.11 -0.04
N PHE A 21 -34.80 32.41 -1.33
CA PHE A 21 -33.52 32.67 -1.97
C PHE A 21 -32.83 33.91 -1.38
N LEU A 22 -33.52 35.03 -1.23
CA LEU A 22 -32.96 36.24 -0.61
C LEU A 22 -32.57 36.03 0.86
N LYS A 23 -33.34 35.23 1.60
CA LYS A 23 -33.05 34.93 3.02
C LYS A 23 -31.79 34.07 3.21
N TYR A 24 -31.52 33.13 2.31
CA TYR A 24 -30.34 32.24 2.40
C TYR A 24 -29.17 32.64 1.51
N LYS A 25 -29.31 33.65 0.63
CA LYS A 25 -28.24 34.12 -0.27
C LYS A 25 -26.94 34.49 0.45
N LYS A 26 -27.02 35.20 1.58
CA LYS A 26 -25.82 35.61 2.36
C LYS A 26 -25.09 34.44 3.01
N PRO A 27 -25.73 33.56 3.82
CA PRO A 27 -25.04 32.39 4.38
C PRO A 27 -24.57 31.41 3.30
N PHE A 28 -25.32 31.28 2.20
CA PHE A 28 -24.93 30.46 1.05
C PHE A 28 -23.65 30.99 0.36
N ILE A 29 -23.55 32.30 0.12
CA ILE A 29 -22.32 32.91 -0.42
C ILE A 29 -21.15 32.75 0.55
N ILE A 30 -21.36 32.93 1.86
CA ILE A 30 -20.31 32.71 2.87
C ILE A 30 -19.83 31.25 2.85
N ALA A 31 -20.74 30.28 2.75
CA ALA A 31 -20.38 28.87 2.64
C ALA A 31 -19.56 28.58 1.37
N ILE A 32 -19.94 29.13 0.22
CA ILE A 32 -19.17 28.98 -1.03
C ILE A 32 -17.78 29.61 -0.88
N VAL A 33 -17.68 30.84 -0.35
CA VAL A 33 -16.39 31.51 -0.12
C VAL A 33 -15.52 30.70 0.84
N ALA A 34 -16.08 30.13 1.90
CA ALA A 34 -15.35 29.25 2.81
C ALA A 34 -14.81 28.00 2.09
N ILE A 35 -15.62 27.35 1.23
CA ILE A 35 -15.17 26.22 0.42
C ILE A 35 -14.04 26.65 -0.52
N VAL A 36 -14.16 27.79 -1.20
CA VAL A 36 -13.11 28.31 -2.09
C VAL A 36 -11.83 28.59 -1.34
N VAL A 37 -11.89 29.18 -0.14
CA VAL A 37 -10.71 29.44 0.72
C VAL A 37 -10.05 28.13 1.14
N VAL A 38 -10.83 27.10 1.51
CA VAL A 38 -10.29 25.78 1.86
C VAL A 38 -9.61 25.13 0.66
N VAL A 39 -10.25 25.15 -0.52
CA VAL A 39 -9.68 24.59 -1.76
C VAL A 39 -8.42 25.34 -2.17
N ALA A 40 -8.43 26.67 -2.12
CA ALA A 40 -7.26 27.50 -2.42
C ALA A 40 -6.11 27.24 -1.43
N GLY A 41 -6.41 27.17 -0.13
CA GLY A 41 -5.45 26.80 0.90
C GLY A 41 -4.84 25.41 0.67
N PHE A 42 -5.66 24.42 0.29
CA PHE A 42 -5.19 23.08 -0.08
C PHE A 42 -4.28 23.10 -1.31
N ILE A 43 -4.65 23.82 -2.37
CA ILE A 43 -3.83 23.96 -3.59
C ILE A 43 -2.49 24.62 -3.27
N LEU A 44 -2.48 25.70 -2.47
CA LEU A 44 -1.26 26.39 -2.07
C LEU A 44 -0.37 25.48 -1.23
N TYR A 45 -0.93 24.81 -0.22
CA TYR A 45 -0.19 23.85 0.60
C TYR A 45 0.41 22.73 -0.25
N LYS A 46 -0.37 22.14 -1.16
CA LYS A 46 0.08 21.05 -2.03
C LYS A 46 1.26 21.48 -2.91
N ASN A 47 1.16 22.64 -3.56
CA ASN A 47 2.16 23.07 -4.55
C ASN A 47 3.41 23.72 -3.94
N TYR A 48 3.28 24.45 -2.83
CA TYR A 48 4.40 25.22 -2.26
C TYR A 48 5.05 24.56 -1.05
N ILE A 49 4.40 23.59 -0.40
CA ILE A 49 4.93 22.93 0.80
C ILE A 49 5.08 21.43 0.55
N SER A 50 3.98 20.74 0.19
CA SER A 50 3.99 19.28 0.09
C SER A 50 4.87 18.77 -1.06
N ALA A 51 4.69 19.30 -2.27
CA ALA A 51 5.42 18.82 -3.45
C ALA A 51 6.95 19.09 -3.39
N PRO A 52 7.43 20.29 -2.98
CA PRO A 52 8.87 20.51 -2.80
C PRO A 52 9.47 19.60 -1.73
N ARG A 53 8.75 19.40 -0.62
CA ARG A 53 9.18 18.52 0.47
C ARG A 53 9.27 17.05 0.03
N GLU A 54 8.32 16.58 -0.78
CA GLU A 54 8.36 15.25 -1.40
C GLU A 54 9.58 15.08 -2.32
N ALA A 55 9.87 16.08 -3.15
CA ALA A 55 11.01 16.04 -4.07
C ALA A 55 12.35 15.99 -3.32
N GLU A 56 12.48 16.75 -2.24
CA GLU A 56 13.65 16.72 -1.36
C GLU A 56 13.78 15.36 -0.65
N ALA A 57 12.69 14.86 -0.06
CA ALA A 57 12.63 13.55 0.58
C ALA A 57 13.04 12.42 -0.38
N SER A 58 12.52 12.44 -1.60
CA SER A 58 12.83 11.48 -2.66
C SER A 58 14.31 11.54 -3.06
N THR A 59 14.91 12.74 -3.08
CA THR A 59 16.34 12.92 -3.40
C THR A 59 17.22 12.33 -2.30
N GLU A 60 16.90 12.56 -1.03
CA GLU A 60 17.63 11.98 0.11
C GLU A 60 17.43 10.45 0.18
N LEU A 61 16.23 9.97 -0.13
CA LEU A 61 15.93 8.54 -0.23
C LEU A 61 16.80 7.86 -1.31
N ALA A 62 16.89 8.45 -2.50
CA ALA A 62 17.65 7.90 -3.63
C ALA A 62 19.15 7.75 -3.33
N LYS A 63 19.73 8.69 -2.58
CA LYS A 63 21.12 8.57 -2.09
C LYS A 63 21.29 7.32 -1.22
N SER A 64 20.34 7.09 -0.32
CA SER A 64 20.35 5.93 0.59
C SER A 64 20.10 4.61 -0.14
N GLN A 65 19.26 4.62 -1.18
CA GLN A 65 19.05 3.46 -2.07
C GLN A 65 20.32 3.05 -2.80
N THR A 66 21.18 4.00 -3.18
CA THR A 66 22.48 3.69 -3.82
C THR A 66 23.41 2.93 -2.86
N LEU A 67 23.45 3.35 -1.59
CA LEU A 67 24.18 2.64 -0.53
C LEU A 67 23.58 1.24 -0.29
N PHE A 68 22.25 1.14 -0.21
CA PHE A 68 21.53 -0.12 -0.04
C PHE A 68 21.82 -1.12 -1.17
N ASN A 69 21.76 -0.66 -2.41
CA ASN A 69 22.06 -1.48 -3.59
C ASN A 69 23.53 -1.92 -3.65
N SER A 70 24.42 -1.14 -3.03
CA SER A 70 25.83 -1.50 -2.83
C SER A 70 26.06 -2.37 -1.58
N GLN A 71 24.98 -2.85 -0.94
CA GLN A 71 24.98 -3.67 0.28
C GLN A 71 25.62 -2.99 1.50
N GLN A 72 25.72 -1.66 1.49
CA GLN A 72 26.23 -0.85 2.59
C GLN A 72 25.10 -0.55 3.59
N TYR A 73 24.52 -1.60 4.18
CA TYR A 73 23.27 -1.52 4.95
C TYR A 73 23.35 -0.61 6.17
N ASP A 74 24.50 -0.54 6.87
CA ASP A 74 24.66 0.35 8.02
C ASP A 74 24.63 1.84 7.63
N GLN A 75 25.26 2.18 6.51
CA GLN A 75 25.28 3.56 6.00
C GLN A 75 23.93 3.93 5.38
N ALA A 76 23.33 3.00 4.64
CA ALA A 76 21.99 3.16 4.08
C ALA A 76 20.94 3.37 5.18
N LEU A 77 21.02 2.59 6.27
CA LEU A 77 20.11 2.69 7.41
C LEU A 77 20.08 4.10 8.00
N ALA A 78 21.24 4.72 8.24
CA ALA A 78 21.31 6.07 8.78
C ALA A 78 20.63 7.10 7.85
N GLY A 79 20.83 6.97 6.54
CA GLY A 79 20.17 7.82 5.55
C GLY A 79 18.66 7.62 5.49
N PHE A 80 18.19 6.36 5.47
CA PHE A 80 16.77 6.06 5.49
C PHE A 80 16.08 6.50 6.79
N GLN A 81 16.73 6.35 7.95
CA GLN A 81 16.18 6.81 9.23
C GLN A 81 16.02 8.34 9.26
N LYS A 82 16.95 9.07 8.64
CA LYS A 82 16.80 10.52 8.47
C LYS A 82 15.60 10.85 7.57
N VAL A 83 15.41 10.13 6.46
CA VAL A 83 14.23 10.35 5.60
C VAL A 83 12.93 10.04 6.36
N GLN A 84 12.92 8.93 7.10
CA GLN A 84 11.81 8.49 7.93
C GLN A 84 11.42 9.53 8.99
N SER A 85 12.40 10.18 9.64
CA SER A 85 12.15 11.19 10.67
C SER A 85 11.75 12.55 10.08
N ASP A 86 12.52 13.03 9.10
CA ASP A 86 12.45 14.41 8.63
C ASP A 86 11.30 14.61 7.63
N TYR A 87 10.88 13.52 6.96
CA TYR A 87 9.88 13.54 5.90
C TYR A 87 8.76 12.52 6.14
N SER A 88 8.41 12.22 7.40
CA SER A 88 7.38 11.22 7.75
C SER A 88 5.99 11.46 7.12
N SER A 89 5.70 12.67 6.64
CA SER A 89 4.45 13.05 5.99
C SER A 89 4.47 12.90 4.46
N THR A 90 5.54 12.37 3.88
CA THR A 90 5.75 12.23 2.43
C THR A 90 5.70 10.75 2.03
N ASP A 91 5.47 10.47 0.75
CA ASP A 91 5.48 9.11 0.21
C ASP A 91 6.88 8.49 0.32
N ALA A 92 7.93 9.29 0.09
CA ALA A 92 9.31 8.89 0.35
C ALA A 92 9.57 8.55 1.84
N GLY A 93 8.97 9.28 2.78
CA GLY A 93 9.03 8.97 4.21
C GLY A 93 8.32 7.66 4.55
N ASN A 94 7.16 7.40 3.94
CA ASN A 94 6.48 6.12 4.05
C ASN A 94 7.38 4.98 3.53
N LEU A 95 7.92 5.12 2.31
CA LEU A 95 8.82 4.15 1.69
C LEU A 95 10.11 3.94 2.50
N ALA A 96 10.61 4.97 3.19
CA ALA A 96 11.75 4.84 4.08
C ALA A 96 11.51 3.85 5.22
N ASN A 97 10.29 3.70 5.74
CA ASN A 97 9.97 2.66 6.75
C ASN A 97 10.32 1.26 6.24
N LEU A 98 9.94 0.95 5.00
CA LEU A 98 10.24 -0.34 4.37
C LEU A 98 11.74 -0.54 4.21
N TYR A 99 12.47 0.48 3.74
CA TYR A 99 13.92 0.38 3.57
C TYR A 99 14.69 0.27 4.90
N VAL A 100 14.24 0.97 5.95
CA VAL A 100 14.80 0.81 7.31
C VAL A 100 14.62 -0.63 7.78
N ALA A 101 13.43 -1.21 7.57
CA ALA A 101 13.18 -2.62 7.91
C ALA A 101 14.10 -3.58 7.16
N LEU A 102 14.26 -3.38 5.85
CA LEU A 102 15.14 -4.19 5.01
C LEU A 102 16.61 -4.04 5.43
N CYS A 103 17.08 -2.85 5.79
CA CYS A 103 18.44 -2.66 6.30
C CYS A 103 18.66 -3.49 7.57
N TYR A 104 17.75 -3.41 8.55
CA TYR A 104 17.85 -4.23 9.75
C TYR A 104 17.81 -5.74 9.48
N ALA A 105 17.07 -6.18 8.45
CA ALA A 105 16.99 -7.58 8.04
C ALA A 105 18.25 -8.08 7.30
N HIS A 106 18.96 -7.21 6.60
CA HIS A 106 20.11 -7.57 5.74
C HIS A 106 21.50 -7.25 6.33
N GLN A 107 21.56 -6.63 7.50
CA GLN A 107 22.80 -6.47 8.26
C GLN A 107 23.50 -7.82 8.51
N ALA A 108 24.84 -7.79 8.68
CA ALA A 108 25.62 -8.99 8.98
C ALA A 108 25.13 -9.75 10.23
N LYS A 109 24.51 -9.02 11.18
CA LYS A 109 23.74 -9.56 12.30
C LYS A 109 22.34 -8.94 12.27
N PRO A 110 21.35 -9.60 11.65
CA PRO A 110 20.03 -9.02 11.49
C PRO A 110 19.36 -8.70 12.82
N ASN A 111 18.71 -7.53 12.90
CA ASN A 111 17.88 -7.14 14.03
C ASN A 111 16.39 -7.32 13.66
N TRP A 112 15.90 -8.55 13.78
CA TRP A 112 14.54 -8.92 13.36
C TRP A 112 13.44 -8.16 14.10
N ALA A 113 13.63 -7.82 15.37
CA ALA A 113 12.66 -7.06 16.15
C ALA A 113 12.50 -5.63 15.60
N LYS A 114 13.62 -4.95 15.30
CA LYS A 114 13.58 -3.62 14.68
C LYS A 114 13.12 -3.67 13.23
N ALA A 115 13.46 -4.73 12.50
CA ALA A 115 12.95 -4.94 11.15
C ALA A 115 11.42 -5.00 11.17
N LEU A 116 10.85 -5.78 12.11
CA LEU A 116 9.40 -5.90 12.26
C LEU A 116 8.75 -4.56 12.62
N GLU A 117 9.28 -3.87 13.63
CA GLU A 117 8.77 -2.57 14.08
C GLU A 117 8.67 -1.55 12.93
N ASN A 118 9.63 -1.57 11.99
CA ASN A 118 9.64 -0.64 10.86
C ASN A 118 8.82 -1.15 9.67
N ALA A 119 8.79 -2.47 9.43
CA ALA A 119 7.99 -3.05 8.35
C ALA A 119 6.49 -2.83 8.58
N GLU A 120 6.02 -2.90 9.83
CA GLU A 120 4.62 -2.64 10.20
C GLU A 120 4.22 -1.16 10.05
N LYS A 121 5.17 -0.23 10.00
CA LYS A 121 4.91 1.21 9.79
C LYS A 121 4.70 1.57 8.32
N PHE A 122 5.11 0.72 7.39
CA PHE A 122 4.90 0.96 5.96
C PHE A 122 3.41 0.83 5.62
N SER A 123 2.83 1.88 5.07
CA SER A 123 1.48 1.87 4.52
C SER A 123 1.50 1.42 3.07
N THR A 124 0.69 0.41 2.74
CA THR A 124 0.51 -0.06 1.37
C THR A 124 -0.43 0.83 0.57
N SER A 125 -0.25 0.82 -0.75
CA SER A 125 -1.10 1.42 -1.77
C SER A 125 -1.55 0.38 -2.81
N ASP A 126 -2.46 0.81 -3.69
CA ASP A 126 -2.86 0.04 -4.87
C ASP A 126 -1.79 0.24 -5.96
N ASP A 127 -0.75 -0.59 -5.89
CA ASP A 127 0.34 -0.62 -6.88
C ASP A 127 0.79 -2.07 -7.15
N GLU A 128 1.28 -2.31 -8.37
CA GLU A 128 1.62 -3.66 -8.86
C GLU A 128 2.85 -4.29 -8.21
N MET A 129 3.72 -3.50 -7.56
CA MET A 129 5.08 -3.95 -7.26
C MET A 129 5.52 -3.70 -5.82
N ILE A 130 5.54 -2.46 -5.36
CA ILE A 130 6.10 -2.07 -4.05
C ILE A 130 5.22 -2.64 -2.95
N SER A 131 3.91 -2.40 -2.99
CA SER A 131 3.02 -2.84 -1.93
C SER A 131 2.93 -4.36 -1.81
N PRO A 132 2.77 -5.14 -2.89
CA PRO A 132 2.87 -6.60 -2.82
C PRO A 132 4.25 -7.09 -2.32
N ALA A 133 5.35 -6.53 -2.82
CA ALA A 133 6.69 -6.90 -2.36
C ALA A 133 6.91 -6.57 -0.88
N SER A 134 6.36 -5.46 -0.38
CA SER A 134 6.42 -5.08 1.03
C SER A 134 5.74 -6.11 1.93
N GLN A 135 4.59 -6.66 1.52
CA GLN A 135 3.89 -7.69 2.27
C GLN A 135 4.66 -9.01 2.24
N MET A 136 5.31 -9.34 1.12
CA MET A 136 6.20 -10.49 1.06
C MET A 136 7.41 -10.31 2.00
N ALA A 137 8.03 -9.14 2.03
CA ALA A 137 9.13 -8.84 2.95
C ALA A 137 8.68 -8.87 4.43
N LEU A 138 7.50 -8.31 4.74
CA LEU A 138 6.91 -8.38 6.07
C LEU A 138 6.65 -9.84 6.50
N GLY A 139 6.21 -10.70 5.57
CA GLY A 139 6.08 -12.14 5.82
C GLY A 139 7.41 -12.79 6.20
N ASP A 140 8.48 -12.50 5.45
CA ASP A 140 9.83 -13.01 5.78
C ASP A 140 10.29 -12.51 7.16
N ILE A 141 10.03 -11.24 7.48
CA ILE A 141 10.38 -10.64 8.78
C ILE A 141 9.58 -11.28 9.92
N TYR A 142 8.29 -11.54 9.74
CA TYR A 142 7.48 -12.26 10.73
C TYR A 142 7.99 -13.68 10.98
N ALA A 143 8.35 -14.42 9.93
CA ALA A 143 8.89 -15.77 10.05
C ALA A 143 10.20 -15.77 10.85
N ASN A 144 11.08 -14.80 10.61
CA ASN A 144 12.33 -14.64 11.38
C ASN A 144 12.11 -14.16 12.83
N ASN A 145 10.92 -13.65 13.15
CA ASN A 145 10.47 -13.37 14.52
C ASN A 145 9.64 -14.52 15.12
N ASN A 146 9.64 -15.72 14.49
CA ASN A 146 8.85 -16.89 14.89
C ASN A 146 7.33 -16.66 14.91
N GLN A 147 6.83 -15.69 14.13
CA GLN A 147 5.40 -15.39 13.96
C GLN A 147 4.89 -15.99 12.65
N ASN A 148 4.97 -17.32 12.53
CA ASN A 148 4.76 -18.01 11.27
C ASN A 148 3.33 -17.89 10.70
N ASP A 149 2.30 -17.91 11.55
CA ASP A 149 0.92 -17.74 11.08
C ASP A 149 0.72 -16.37 10.40
N LYS A 150 1.25 -15.29 11.02
CA LYS A 150 1.23 -13.95 10.42
C LYS A 150 2.08 -13.86 9.15
N ALA A 151 3.20 -14.60 9.10
CA ALA A 151 4.03 -14.68 7.91
C ALA A 151 3.25 -15.27 6.73
N VAL A 152 2.55 -16.39 6.95
CA VAL A 152 1.69 -17.02 5.94
C VAL A 152 0.59 -16.07 5.49
N GLU A 153 -0.06 -15.34 6.40
CA GLU A 153 -1.06 -14.33 6.05
C GLU A 153 -0.49 -13.22 5.16
N CYS A 154 0.70 -12.70 5.51
CA CYS A 154 1.37 -11.66 4.73
C CYS A 154 1.75 -12.14 3.33
N PHE A 155 2.25 -13.38 3.20
CA PHE A 155 2.55 -13.97 1.89
C PHE A 155 1.30 -14.15 1.03
N LYS A 156 0.19 -14.63 1.60
CA LYS A 156 -1.09 -14.75 0.89
C LYS A 156 -1.62 -13.38 0.48
N LYS A 157 -1.50 -12.37 1.35
CA LYS A 157 -1.88 -10.99 1.06
C LYS A 157 -1.02 -10.39 -0.07
N ALA A 158 0.30 -10.60 -0.03
CA ALA A 158 1.21 -10.19 -1.10
C ALA A 158 0.77 -10.74 -2.47
N ALA A 159 0.44 -12.04 -2.51
CA ALA A 159 -0.01 -12.67 -3.75
C ALA A 159 -1.35 -12.11 -4.25
N LYS A 160 -2.31 -11.90 -3.33
CA LYS A 160 -3.60 -11.29 -3.67
C LYS A 160 -3.43 -9.87 -4.25
N MET A 161 -2.61 -9.04 -3.61
CA MET A 161 -2.35 -7.67 -4.06
C MET A 161 -1.64 -7.65 -5.42
N ALA A 162 -0.61 -8.49 -5.60
CA ALA A 162 0.09 -8.58 -6.87
C ALA A 162 -0.87 -9.02 -8.00
N ASN A 163 -1.75 -9.97 -7.73
CA ASN A 163 -2.74 -10.41 -8.71
C ASN A 163 -3.78 -9.35 -9.02
N SER A 164 -4.30 -8.61 -8.03
CA SER A 164 -5.37 -7.62 -8.26
C SER A 164 -4.95 -6.50 -9.19
N GLU A 165 -3.69 -6.09 -9.12
CA GLU A 165 -3.17 -5.00 -9.94
C GLU A 165 -2.63 -5.47 -11.30
N ALA A 166 -2.42 -6.78 -11.49
CA ALA A 166 -1.94 -7.31 -12.76
C ALA A 166 -3.02 -7.26 -13.86
N ALA A 167 -2.63 -6.93 -15.09
CA ALA A 167 -3.54 -6.79 -16.24
C ALA A 167 -4.48 -7.99 -16.45
N ASP A 168 -3.99 -9.21 -16.28
CA ASP A 168 -4.77 -10.45 -16.44
C ASP A 168 -5.21 -11.06 -15.09
N ASN A 169 -5.26 -10.25 -14.03
CA ASN A 169 -5.47 -10.68 -12.64
C ASN A 169 -4.50 -11.78 -12.17
N THR A 170 -3.36 -11.91 -12.85
CA THR A 170 -2.39 -12.98 -12.66
C THR A 170 -0.98 -12.41 -12.75
N ASN A 171 -0.34 -12.23 -11.60
CA ASN A 171 1.04 -11.78 -11.54
C ASN A 171 1.99 -12.98 -11.65
N LEU A 172 2.93 -12.95 -12.59
CA LEU A 172 3.81 -14.09 -12.88
C LEU A 172 5.10 -14.11 -12.05
N THR A 173 5.31 -13.12 -11.18
CA THR A 173 6.55 -12.92 -10.43
C THR A 173 6.31 -12.98 -8.91
N ILE A 174 5.77 -11.93 -8.31
CA ILE A 174 5.57 -11.78 -6.86
C ILE A 174 4.56 -12.80 -6.32
N ALA A 175 3.40 -12.96 -6.98
CA ALA A 175 2.33 -13.81 -6.46
C ALA A 175 2.74 -15.29 -6.30
N PRO A 176 3.28 -15.98 -7.31
CA PRO A 176 3.72 -17.36 -7.16
C PRO A 176 4.93 -17.48 -6.20
N LEU A 177 5.80 -16.46 -6.13
CA LEU A 177 6.92 -16.44 -5.18
C LEU A 177 6.43 -16.39 -3.73
N ALA A 178 5.49 -15.49 -3.43
CA ALA A 178 4.93 -15.33 -2.09
C ALA A 178 4.14 -16.57 -1.68
N LEU A 179 3.30 -17.12 -2.55
CA LEU A 179 2.57 -18.37 -2.26
C LEU A 179 3.53 -19.53 -2.02
N ARG A 180 4.61 -19.65 -2.79
CA ARG A 180 5.62 -20.70 -2.54
C ARG A 180 6.26 -20.55 -1.17
N LYS A 181 6.59 -19.32 -0.73
CA LYS A 181 7.09 -19.05 0.63
C LYS A 181 6.08 -19.48 1.70
N ALA A 182 4.80 -19.18 1.50
CA ALA A 182 3.73 -19.62 2.41
C ALA A 182 3.66 -21.16 2.51
N GLY A 183 3.69 -21.86 1.37
CA GLY A 183 3.68 -23.32 1.36
C GLY A 183 4.89 -23.93 2.05
N ILE A 184 6.10 -23.38 1.81
CA ILE A 184 7.34 -23.86 2.45
C ILE A 184 7.26 -23.72 3.97
N LEU A 185 6.73 -22.59 4.45
CA LEU A 185 6.58 -22.34 5.87
C LEU A 185 5.53 -23.26 6.52
N LEU A 186 4.37 -23.45 5.87
CA LEU A 186 3.36 -24.39 6.36
C LEU A 186 3.90 -25.82 6.41
N GLU A 187 4.67 -26.22 5.40
CA GLU A 187 5.30 -27.53 5.35
C GLU A 187 6.31 -27.74 6.48
N SER A 188 7.12 -26.72 6.80
CA SER A 188 8.08 -26.80 7.92
C SER A 188 7.40 -26.88 9.28
N GLU A 189 6.15 -26.40 9.39
CA GLU A 189 5.29 -26.57 10.57
C GLU A 189 4.51 -27.90 10.60
N GLY A 190 4.71 -28.79 9.62
CA GLY A 190 4.01 -30.05 9.51
C GLY A 190 2.58 -29.94 8.94
N LYS A 191 2.14 -28.74 8.54
CA LYS A 191 0.83 -28.48 7.89
C LYS A 191 0.89 -28.85 6.39
N LYS A 192 1.32 -30.07 6.08
CA LYS A 192 1.58 -30.55 4.71
C LYS A 192 0.36 -30.47 3.79
N ALA A 193 -0.83 -30.77 4.30
CA ALA A 193 -2.06 -30.70 3.51
C ALA A 193 -2.35 -29.27 3.03
N GLU A 194 -2.17 -28.27 3.90
CA GLU A 194 -2.35 -26.86 3.52
C GLU A 194 -1.28 -26.40 2.53
N ALA A 195 -0.02 -26.79 2.75
CA ALA A 195 1.08 -26.51 1.82
C ALA A 195 0.82 -27.10 0.43
N LEU A 196 0.37 -28.36 0.38
CA LEU A 196 0.05 -29.07 -0.86
C LEU A 196 -1.02 -28.36 -1.68
N GLU A 197 -2.07 -27.86 -1.03
CA GLU A 197 -3.12 -27.10 -1.73
C GLU A 197 -2.59 -25.79 -2.32
N ILE A 198 -1.70 -25.08 -1.61
CA ILE A 198 -1.03 -23.89 -2.15
C ILE A 198 -0.15 -24.25 -3.35
N TYR A 199 0.63 -25.32 -3.26
CA TYR A 199 1.52 -25.73 -4.36
C TYR A 199 0.74 -26.14 -5.62
N LYS A 200 -0.38 -26.85 -5.46
CA LYS A 200 -1.28 -27.18 -6.57
C LYS A 200 -1.93 -25.93 -7.18
N ASP A 201 -2.36 -24.97 -6.36
CA ASP A 201 -2.88 -23.71 -6.85
C ASP A 201 -1.83 -22.95 -7.68
N ILE A 202 -0.58 -22.91 -7.20
CA ILE A 202 0.52 -22.31 -7.96
C ILE A 202 0.68 -22.98 -9.33
N LYS A 203 0.69 -24.31 -9.35
CA LYS A 203 0.82 -25.11 -10.59
C LYS A 203 -0.32 -24.82 -11.56
N LYS A 204 -1.56 -24.71 -11.06
CA LYS A 204 -2.74 -24.47 -11.89
C LYS A 204 -2.79 -23.05 -12.44
N THR A 205 -2.46 -22.06 -11.61
CA THR A 205 -2.74 -20.65 -11.89
C THR A 205 -1.60 -19.97 -12.65
N TYR A 206 -0.34 -20.20 -12.26
CA TYR A 206 0.80 -19.47 -12.81
C TYR A 206 1.58 -20.27 -13.85
N VAL A 207 0.87 -20.77 -14.88
CA VAL A 207 1.43 -21.66 -15.91
C VAL A 207 2.62 -21.07 -16.69
N ASN A 208 2.66 -19.74 -16.79
CA ASN A 208 3.71 -19.00 -17.49
C ASN A 208 4.79 -18.44 -16.54
N SER A 209 4.71 -18.71 -15.24
CA SER A 209 5.73 -18.29 -14.29
C SER A 209 6.95 -19.23 -14.33
N PRO A 210 8.17 -18.72 -14.14
CA PRO A 210 9.36 -19.57 -13.95
C PRO A 210 9.22 -20.61 -12.83
N ILE A 211 8.33 -20.38 -11.86
CA ILE A 211 8.06 -21.31 -10.75
C ILE A 211 7.28 -22.56 -11.19
N TYR A 212 6.57 -22.52 -12.33
CA TYR A 212 5.68 -23.59 -12.76
C TYR A 212 6.35 -24.96 -12.86
N GLN A 213 7.59 -25.02 -13.33
CA GLN A 213 8.33 -26.28 -13.43
C GLN A 213 8.89 -26.72 -12.08
N ASP A 214 9.35 -25.77 -11.26
CA ASP A 214 9.98 -26.07 -9.98
C ASP A 214 8.98 -26.45 -8.89
N ILE A 215 7.68 -26.16 -9.06
CA ILE A 215 6.67 -26.41 -8.03
C ILE A 215 6.33 -27.89 -7.87
N ASP A 216 6.52 -28.72 -8.91
CA ASP A 216 6.18 -30.15 -8.88
C ASP A 216 6.94 -30.91 -7.77
N LYS A 217 8.20 -30.55 -7.52
CA LYS A 217 9.00 -31.16 -6.43
C LYS A 217 8.43 -30.87 -5.05
N TYR A 218 7.78 -29.70 -4.87
CA TYR A 218 7.14 -29.33 -3.60
C TYR A 218 5.81 -30.07 -3.44
N ILE A 219 5.06 -30.25 -4.53
CA ILE A 219 3.83 -31.07 -4.55
C ILE A 219 4.17 -32.52 -4.16
N GLU A 220 5.18 -33.12 -4.78
CA GLU A 220 5.63 -34.48 -4.46
C GLU A 220 6.04 -34.60 -2.99
N ARG A 221 6.86 -33.66 -2.51
CA ARG A 221 7.35 -33.67 -1.12
C ARG A 221 6.23 -33.53 -0.09
N ALA A 222 5.23 -32.69 -0.35
CA ALA A 222 4.10 -32.49 0.55
C ALA A 222 3.03 -33.59 0.46
N SER A 223 3.05 -34.41 -0.60
CA SER A 223 2.14 -35.54 -0.79
C SER A 223 2.60 -36.83 -0.10
N ASN A 224 3.88 -36.90 0.28
CA ASN A 224 4.50 -38.00 1.02
C ASN A 224 4.63 -37.68 2.51
#